data_AF-A0A2A6QSB2-F1
#
_entry.id   AF-A0A2A6QSB2-F1
#
_cell.length_a   1.000
_cell.length_b   1.000
_cell.length_c   1.000
_cell.angle_alpha   90.00
_cell.angle_beta   90.00
_cell.angle_gamma   90.00
#
_symmetry.space_group_name_H-M   'P 1'
#
loop_
_entity.id
_entity.type
_entity.pdbx_description
1 polymer ?
#
loop_
_entity_poly.entity_id
_entity_poly.type
_entity_poly.pdbx_seq_one_letter_code
_entity_poly.pdbx_strand_id
1 'polypeptide(L)'
;PNSQKNTSNQRKFSAWLQRTGRESIVSRLTGTDQQQQSLKDDFRAFTSDEGKTGGVGLDRLRQYLGAESQLKQHHPYPDDALIIDALANEELSKLGSASTSKRQVARNVASNQRKFSDWLQTRGRESIASRLNGSDQQQWSLKKDYQDFTEDMGKHTISFKRLRQYQQVVEANAAS
;
A
#
# COMPACT_ATOMS: atom_id res chain seq x y z
N PRO A 1 -6.65 -0.77 -15.95
CA PRO A 1 -5.58 0.19 -16.35
C PRO A 1 -4.22 -0.06 -15.67
N ASN A 2 -4.15 -0.32 -14.34
CA ASN A 2 -2.86 -0.48 -13.63
C ASN A 2 -2.13 -1.80 -13.93
N SER A 3 -2.85 -2.88 -14.27
CA SER A 3 -2.24 -4.20 -14.51
C SER A 3 -1.24 -4.17 -15.67
N GLN A 4 -1.63 -3.59 -16.82
CA GLN A 4 -0.76 -3.50 -18.01
C GLN A 4 0.51 -2.67 -17.78
N LYS A 5 0.42 -1.59 -17.00
CA LYS A 5 1.59 -0.75 -16.66
C LYS A 5 2.56 -1.50 -15.75
N ASN A 6 2.05 -2.23 -14.75
CA ASN A 6 2.90 -3.06 -13.89
C ASN A 6 3.57 -4.20 -14.67
N THR A 7 2.85 -4.88 -15.58
CA THR A 7 3.42 -5.92 -16.44
C THR A 7 4.51 -5.36 -17.37
N SER A 8 4.33 -4.15 -17.88
CA SER A 8 5.35 -3.47 -18.69
C SER A 8 6.63 -3.20 -17.88
N ASN A 9 6.48 -2.69 -16.65
CA ASN A 9 7.63 -2.41 -15.78
C ASN A 9 8.32 -3.69 -15.31
N GLN A 10 7.58 -4.77 -15.05
CA GLN A 10 8.15 -6.08 -14.69
C GLN A 10 9.05 -6.63 -15.81
N ARG A 11 8.63 -6.52 -17.08
CA ARG A 11 9.46 -6.92 -18.23
C ARG A 11 10.72 -6.08 -18.34
N LYS A 12 10.61 -4.77 -18.17
CA LYS A 12 11.77 -3.86 -18.18
C LYS A 12 12.76 -4.20 -17.06
N PHE A 13 12.25 -4.42 -15.85
CA PHE A 13 13.09 -4.79 -14.71
C PHE A 13 13.77 -6.16 -14.94
N SER A 14 13.05 -7.15 -15.46
CA SER A 14 13.63 -8.46 -15.81
C SER A 14 14.74 -8.34 -16.87
N ALA A 15 14.53 -7.53 -17.91
CA ALA A 15 15.56 -7.28 -18.93
C ALA A 15 16.79 -6.55 -18.34
N TRP A 16 16.56 -5.61 -17.42
CA TRP A 16 17.63 -4.91 -16.72
C TRP A 16 18.45 -5.86 -15.82
N LEU A 17 17.81 -6.76 -15.10
CA LEU A 17 18.50 -7.79 -14.30
C LEU A 17 19.39 -8.66 -15.19
N GLN A 18 18.86 -9.10 -16.34
CA GLN A 18 19.61 -9.91 -17.28
C GLN A 18 20.82 -9.15 -17.86
N ARG A 19 20.65 -7.89 -18.29
CA ARG A 19 21.77 -7.11 -18.85
C ARG A 19 22.86 -6.77 -17.83
N THR A 20 22.51 -6.72 -16.55
CA THR A 20 23.44 -6.39 -15.45
C THR A 20 24.02 -7.61 -14.76
N GLY A 21 23.73 -8.83 -15.24
CA GLY A 21 24.26 -10.07 -14.68
C GLY A 21 23.71 -10.41 -13.30
N ARG A 22 22.50 -9.94 -12.96
CA ARG A 22 21.86 -10.14 -11.66
C ARG A 22 20.90 -11.32 -11.70
N GLU A 23 20.68 -11.94 -10.54
CA GLU A 23 19.74 -13.06 -10.39
C GLU A 23 18.32 -12.70 -10.84
N SER A 24 17.57 -13.69 -11.31
CA SER A 24 16.21 -13.46 -11.79
C SER A 24 15.25 -13.03 -10.66
N ILE A 25 14.12 -12.41 -11.05
CA ILE A 25 13.03 -12.12 -10.10
C ILE A 25 12.57 -13.42 -9.43
N VAL A 26 12.30 -14.47 -10.21
CA VAL A 26 11.73 -15.74 -9.72
C VAL A 26 12.63 -16.39 -8.66
N SER A 27 13.95 -16.38 -8.87
CA SER A 27 14.93 -16.99 -7.95
C SER A 27 14.93 -16.34 -6.55
N ARG A 28 14.53 -15.06 -6.47
CA ARG A 28 14.63 -14.25 -5.25
C ARG A 28 13.28 -13.86 -4.66
N LEU A 29 12.21 -13.99 -5.43
CA LEU A 29 10.88 -13.48 -5.06
C LEU A 29 10.30 -14.20 -3.84
N THR A 30 10.43 -15.52 -3.78
CA THR A 30 9.99 -16.38 -2.66
C THR A 30 11.17 -16.96 -1.88
N GLY A 31 12.36 -16.36 -2.06
CA GLY A 31 13.59 -16.77 -1.39
C GLY A 31 13.69 -16.27 0.05
N THR A 32 14.88 -16.39 0.64
CA THR A 32 15.18 -15.87 1.99
C THR A 32 15.01 -14.35 2.09
N ASP A 33 14.91 -13.81 3.31
CA ASP A 33 14.82 -12.36 3.52
C ASP A 33 15.98 -11.60 2.85
N GLN A 34 17.17 -12.18 2.83
CA GLN A 34 18.33 -11.62 2.13
C GLN A 34 18.14 -11.59 0.61
N GLN A 35 17.58 -12.64 0.02
CA GLN A 35 17.27 -12.66 -1.42
C GLN A 35 16.17 -11.66 -1.78
N GLN A 36 15.13 -11.57 -0.94
CA GLN A 36 14.06 -10.60 -1.12
C GLN A 36 14.58 -9.16 -0.99
N GLN A 37 15.45 -8.89 -0.01
CA GLN A 37 16.08 -7.59 0.16
C GLN A 37 16.99 -7.23 -1.01
N SER A 38 17.82 -8.18 -1.47
CA SER A 38 18.64 -8.02 -2.68
C SER A 38 17.79 -7.66 -3.91
N LEU A 39 16.63 -8.30 -4.09
CA LEU A 39 15.71 -7.98 -5.19
C LEU A 39 15.13 -6.56 -5.08
N LYS A 40 14.86 -6.08 -3.85
CA LYS A 40 14.42 -4.69 -3.62
C LYS A 40 15.52 -3.69 -3.90
N ASP A 41 16.75 -3.97 -3.49
CA ASP A 41 17.90 -3.11 -3.73
C ASP A 41 18.20 -2.99 -5.23
N ASP A 42 18.10 -4.10 -5.96
CA ASP A 42 18.18 -4.12 -7.42
C ASP A 42 17.08 -3.31 -8.09
N PHE A 43 15.85 -3.38 -7.56
CA PHE A 43 14.74 -2.58 -8.08
C PHE A 43 15.00 -1.09 -7.90
N ARG A 44 15.56 -0.68 -6.74
CA ARG A 44 15.97 0.72 -6.52
C ARG A 44 17.05 1.15 -7.52
N ALA A 45 18.07 0.34 -7.74
CA ALA A 45 19.11 0.61 -8.73
C ALA A 45 18.53 0.73 -10.16
N PHE A 46 17.62 -0.17 -10.54
CA PHE A 46 16.88 -0.08 -11.81
C PHE A 46 16.13 1.25 -11.97
N THR A 47 15.45 1.73 -10.93
CA THR A 47 14.75 3.03 -10.99
C THR A 47 15.69 4.24 -11.09
N SER A 48 16.92 4.11 -10.59
CA SER A 48 17.96 5.14 -10.77
C SER A 48 18.50 5.13 -12.20
N ASP A 49 18.78 3.96 -12.76
CA ASP A 49 19.32 3.79 -14.12
C ASP A 49 18.32 4.19 -15.22
N GLU A 50 17.07 3.74 -15.10
CA GLU A 50 16.07 3.81 -16.19
C GLU A 50 15.07 4.97 -15.99
N GLY A 51 15.27 5.79 -14.96
CA GLY A 51 14.39 6.88 -14.56
C GLY A 51 13.12 6.42 -13.83
N LYS A 52 12.22 7.36 -13.49
CA LYS A 52 10.97 7.07 -12.75
C LYS A 52 10.08 6.06 -13.47
N THR A 53 10.24 4.79 -13.15
CA THR A 53 9.33 3.71 -13.52
C THR A 53 8.30 3.52 -12.40
N GLY A 54 7.08 3.08 -12.74
CA GLY A 54 6.10 2.71 -11.70
C GLY A 54 6.51 1.41 -11.01
N GLY A 55 6.07 1.19 -9.76
CA GLY A 55 6.37 -0.04 -9.01
C GLY A 55 6.07 -1.32 -9.79
N VAL A 56 6.94 -2.32 -9.65
CA VAL A 56 6.78 -3.64 -10.27
C VAL A 56 5.86 -4.58 -9.46
N GLY A 57 5.53 -4.20 -8.22
CA GLY A 57 4.61 -4.94 -7.36
C GLY A 57 5.14 -6.33 -7.00
N LEU A 58 6.38 -6.42 -6.52
CA LEU A 58 7.03 -7.69 -6.19
C LEU A 58 6.23 -8.47 -5.14
N ASP A 59 5.76 -7.78 -4.11
CA ASP A 59 4.96 -8.43 -3.06
C ASP A 59 3.60 -8.89 -3.60
N ARG A 60 3.04 -8.16 -4.58
CA ARG A 60 1.83 -8.61 -5.31
C ARG A 60 2.13 -9.86 -6.15
N LEU A 61 3.28 -9.95 -6.79
CA LEU A 61 3.70 -11.16 -7.51
C LEU A 61 3.91 -12.33 -6.54
N ARG A 62 4.51 -12.09 -5.37
CA ARG A 62 4.65 -13.09 -4.31
C ARG A 62 3.28 -13.62 -3.87
N GLN A 63 2.30 -12.73 -3.68
CA GLN A 63 0.92 -13.13 -3.36
C GLN A 63 0.30 -14.04 -4.43
N TYR A 64 0.51 -13.74 -5.73
CA TYR A 64 0.00 -14.58 -6.82
C TYR A 64 0.73 -15.92 -6.95
N LEU A 65 2.06 -15.95 -6.81
CA LEU A 65 2.88 -17.16 -7.03
C LEU A 65 2.91 -18.10 -5.83
N GLY A 66 2.60 -17.61 -4.62
CA GLY A 66 2.47 -18.44 -3.42
C GLY A 66 1.13 -19.18 -3.27
N ALA A 67 0.23 -19.13 -4.27
CA ALA A 67 -1.12 -19.69 -4.17
C ALA A 67 -1.94 -19.18 -2.95
N GLU A 68 -1.88 -17.88 -2.66
CA GLU A 68 -2.89 -17.23 -1.81
C GLU A 68 -3.93 -16.54 -2.71
N SER A 69 -4.75 -17.35 -3.39
CA SER A 69 -5.89 -16.86 -4.20
C SER A 69 -7.12 -16.49 -3.37
N GLN A 70 -7.05 -16.53 -2.04
CA GLN A 70 -8.15 -16.10 -1.19
C GLN A 70 -7.94 -14.62 -0.92
N LEU A 71 -8.91 -13.80 -1.32
CA LEU A 71 -9.44 -12.65 -0.59
C LEU A 71 -8.81 -12.47 0.82
N LYS A 72 -7.53 -12.09 0.91
CA LYS A 72 -6.86 -11.95 2.21
C LYS A 72 -7.65 -10.88 2.94
N GLN A 73 -8.40 -11.27 3.96
CA GLN A 73 -8.90 -10.32 4.93
C GLN A 73 -7.65 -9.57 5.39
N HIS A 74 -7.60 -8.28 5.07
CA HIS A 74 -6.55 -7.44 5.62
C HIS A 74 -6.74 -7.46 7.13
N HIS A 75 -5.66 -7.68 7.87
CA HIS A 75 -5.65 -7.58 9.31
C HIS A 75 -4.98 -6.24 9.64
N PRO A 76 -5.67 -5.10 9.46
CA PRO A 76 -5.12 -3.83 9.89
C PRO A 76 -4.95 -3.80 11.41
N TYR A 77 -4.17 -2.84 11.90
CA TYR A 77 -4.20 -2.48 13.31
C TYR A 77 -5.65 -2.21 13.77
N PRO A 78 -6.04 -2.63 15.00
CA PRO A 78 -7.39 -2.43 15.51
C PRO A 78 -7.86 -0.97 15.43
N ASP A 79 -7.00 -0.03 15.86
CA ASP A 79 -7.32 1.41 15.81
C ASP A 79 -7.49 1.91 14.38
N ASP A 80 -6.68 1.41 13.45
CA ASP A 80 -6.80 1.76 12.03
C ASP A 80 -8.12 1.24 11.45
N ALA A 81 -8.53 0.01 11.79
CA ALA A 81 -9.80 -0.56 11.36
C ALA A 81 -10.98 0.32 11.77
N LEU A 82 -11.00 0.74 13.04
CA LEU A 82 -12.08 1.56 13.59
C LEU A 82 -12.25 2.86 12.81
N ILE A 83 -11.16 3.61 12.60
CA ILE A 83 -11.22 4.91 11.91
C ILE A 83 -11.56 4.75 10.42
N ILE A 84 -11.04 3.70 9.77
CA ILE A 84 -11.29 3.43 8.34
C ILE A 84 -12.75 3.04 8.14
N ASP A 85 -13.28 2.14 8.96
CA ASP A 85 -14.64 1.63 8.83
C ASP A 85 -15.66 2.72 9.15
N ALA A 86 -15.42 3.52 10.19
CA ALA A 86 -16.30 4.60 10.57
C ALA A 86 -16.33 5.70 9.48
N LEU A 87 -15.18 6.11 8.95
CA LEU A 87 -15.12 7.04 7.81
C LEU A 87 -15.81 6.45 6.56
N ALA A 88 -15.55 5.19 6.22
CA ALA A 88 -16.15 4.56 5.06
C ALA A 88 -17.68 4.49 5.18
N ASN A 89 -18.20 4.15 6.36
CA ASN A 89 -19.63 4.11 6.64
C ASN A 89 -20.27 5.51 6.55
N GLU A 90 -19.60 6.54 7.08
CA GLU A 90 -20.07 7.92 6.97
C GLU A 90 -20.06 8.42 5.51
N GLU A 91 -19.01 8.14 4.74
CA GLU A 91 -18.98 8.48 3.32
C GLU A 91 -20.07 7.74 2.54
N LEU A 92 -20.34 6.48 2.89
CA LEU A 92 -21.40 5.68 2.26
C LEU A 92 -22.81 6.11 2.66
N SER A 93 -23.03 6.63 3.88
CA SER A 93 -24.36 7.09 4.32
C SER A 93 -24.77 8.38 3.60
N LYS A 94 -23.80 9.23 3.25
CA LYS A 94 -23.99 10.45 2.46
C LYS A 94 -24.28 10.18 0.97
N LEU A 95 -24.05 8.96 0.50
CA LEU A 95 -24.23 8.57 -0.90
C LEU A 95 -25.53 7.78 -1.08
N GLY A 96 -26.46 8.32 -1.88
CA GLY A 96 -27.66 7.59 -2.29
C GLY A 96 -27.33 6.28 -3.04
N SER A 97 -28.26 5.32 -3.01
CA SER A 97 -28.11 3.99 -3.60
C SER A 97 -27.77 4.03 -5.10
N ALA A 98 -28.30 5.01 -5.84
CA ALA A 98 -28.02 5.26 -7.25
C ALA A 98 -26.57 5.69 -7.56
N SER A 99 -25.78 6.09 -6.56
CA SER A 99 -24.38 6.51 -6.73
C SER A 99 -23.39 5.34 -6.73
N THR A 100 -23.70 4.26 -7.44
CA THR A 100 -22.95 2.99 -7.42
C THR A 100 -21.44 3.17 -7.62
N SER A 101 -21.03 4.00 -8.58
CA SER A 101 -19.61 4.27 -8.87
C SER A 101 -18.89 4.97 -7.70
N LYS A 102 -19.49 6.00 -7.11
CA LYS A 102 -18.94 6.71 -5.94
C LYS A 102 -18.85 5.79 -4.71
N ARG A 103 -19.89 4.99 -4.48
CA ARG A 103 -19.90 3.98 -3.41
C ARG A 103 -18.78 2.95 -3.60
N GLN A 104 -18.53 2.52 -4.84
CA GLN A 104 -17.41 1.62 -5.14
C GLN A 104 -16.05 2.28 -4.88
N VAL A 105 -15.90 3.56 -5.22
CA VAL A 105 -14.67 4.31 -4.92
C VAL A 105 -14.41 4.38 -3.42
N ALA A 106 -15.42 4.71 -2.60
CA ALA A 106 -15.28 4.75 -1.15
C ALA A 106 -14.84 3.39 -0.57
N ARG A 107 -15.48 2.30 -1.02
CA ARG A 107 -15.08 0.93 -0.62
C ARG A 107 -13.66 0.57 -1.05
N ASN A 108 -13.24 0.97 -2.25
CA ASN A 108 -11.89 0.73 -2.74
C ASN A 108 -10.85 1.50 -1.94
N VAL A 109 -11.15 2.75 -1.55
CA VAL A 109 -10.27 3.56 -0.69
C VAL A 109 -10.12 2.91 0.68
N ALA A 110 -11.23 2.51 1.32
CA ALA A 110 -11.21 1.80 2.60
C ALA A 110 -10.41 0.50 2.52
N SER A 111 -10.62 -0.30 1.48
CA SER A 111 -9.86 -1.53 1.24
C SER A 111 -8.35 -1.27 1.11
N ASN A 112 -7.95 -0.25 0.34
CA ASN A 112 -6.54 0.15 0.22
C ASN A 112 -5.95 0.61 1.56
N GLN A 113 -6.72 1.33 2.39
CA GLN A 113 -6.28 1.76 3.72
C GLN A 113 -6.05 0.56 4.65
N ARG A 114 -6.96 -0.43 4.67
CA ARG A 114 -6.77 -1.66 5.47
C ARG A 114 -5.56 -2.44 5.00
N LYS A 115 -5.35 -2.51 3.68
CA LYS A 115 -4.17 -3.15 3.09
C LYS A 115 -2.86 -2.48 3.50
N PHE A 116 -2.84 -1.15 3.57
CA PHE A 116 -1.65 -0.42 4.02
C PHE A 116 -1.39 -0.64 5.51
N SER A 117 -2.43 -0.63 6.35
CA SER A 117 -2.30 -0.92 7.78
C SER A 117 -1.80 -2.36 8.05
N ASP A 118 -2.33 -3.35 7.35
CA ASP A 118 -1.85 -4.74 7.37
C ASP A 118 -0.37 -4.84 6.95
N TRP A 119 0.02 -4.09 5.90
CA TRP A 119 1.41 -4.01 5.45
C TRP A 119 2.33 -3.37 6.51
N LEU A 120 1.87 -2.35 7.23
CA LEU A 120 2.60 -1.74 8.35
C LEU A 120 2.80 -2.75 9.48
N GLN A 121 1.72 -3.44 9.86
CA GLN A 121 1.72 -4.40 10.95
C GLN A 121 2.67 -5.57 10.69
N THR A 122 2.61 -6.16 9.49
CA THR A 122 3.50 -7.27 9.09
C THR A 122 4.98 -6.90 9.05
N ARG A 123 5.31 -5.60 9.06
CA ARG A 123 6.68 -5.07 9.05
C ARG A 123 7.09 -4.42 10.38
N GLY A 124 6.27 -4.56 11.43
CA GLY A 124 6.53 -3.97 12.74
C GLY A 124 6.58 -2.44 12.72
N ARG A 125 5.88 -1.79 11.78
CA ARG A 125 5.79 -0.33 11.68
C ARG A 125 4.57 0.19 12.42
N GLU A 126 4.66 1.40 12.97
CA GLU A 126 3.56 2.04 13.72
C GLU A 126 2.26 2.15 12.89
N SER A 127 1.11 2.17 13.57
CA SER A 127 -0.20 2.28 12.92
C SER A 127 -0.40 3.63 12.21
N ILE A 128 -1.43 3.71 11.37
CA ILE A 128 -1.84 4.97 10.75
C ILE A 128 -2.33 5.93 11.83
N ALA A 129 -3.24 5.47 12.69
CA ALA A 129 -3.91 6.25 13.72
C ALA A 129 -2.91 6.95 14.65
N SER A 130 -1.88 6.23 15.13
CA SER A 130 -0.85 6.77 16.04
C SER A 130 -0.03 7.91 15.42
N ARG A 131 0.02 7.98 14.09
CA ARG A 131 0.88 8.93 13.36
C ARG A 131 0.12 10.01 12.62
N LEU A 132 -1.20 9.85 12.51
CA LEU A 132 -2.06 10.68 11.67
C LEU A 132 -2.20 12.11 12.21
N ASN A 133 -2.42 12.23 13.52
CA ASN A 133 -2.47 13.49 14.28
C ASN A 133 -1.19 13.76 15.08
N GLY A 134 -0.16 12.94 14.89
CA GLY A 134 1.12 13.06 15.59
C GLY A 134 1.97 14.24 15.12
N SER A 135 3.19 14.31 15.66
CA SER A 135 4.22 15.29 15.28
C SER A 135 4.54 15.29 13.78
N ASP A 136 5.22 16.33 13.30
CA ASP A 136 5.68 16.40 11.92
C ASP A 136 6.58 15.21 11.54
N GLN A 137 7.38 14.73 12.50
CA GLN A 137 8.21 13.53 12.34
C GLN A 137 7.36 12.28 12.14
N GLN A 138 6.30 12.10 12.93
CA GLN A 138 5.38 10.98 12.78
C GLN A 138 4.64 11.04 11.44
N GLN A 139 4.13 12.21 11.06
CA GLN A 139 3.46 12.39 9.77
C GLN A 139 4.42 12.18 8.59
N TRP A 140 5.68 12.58 8.72
CA TRP A 140 6.71 12.32 7.71
C TRP A 140 7.04 10.83 7.62
N SER A 141 7.17 10.13 8.75
CA SER A 141 7.40 8.67 8.77
C SER A 141 6.26 7.92 8.07
N LEU A 142 5.01 8.34 8.26
CA LEU A 142 3.83 7.73 7.62
C LEU A 142 3.88 7.92 6.09
N LYS A 143 4.31 9.10 5.62
CA LYS A 143 4.51 9.36 4.19
C LYS A 143 5.62 8.49 3.61
N LYS A 144 6.72 8.31 4.33
CA LYS A 144 7.84 7.45 3.91
C LYS A 144 7.40 5.98 3.82
N ASP A 145 6.70 5.49 4.83
CA ASP A 145 6.14 4.13 4.82
C ASP A 145 5.16 3.91 3.67
N TYR A 146 4.36 4.92 3.34
CA TYR A 146 3.45 4.84 2.20
C TYR A 146 4.18 4.81 0.85
N GLN A 147 5.35 5.45 0.74
CA GLN A 147 6.23 5.32 -0.43
C GLN A 147 6.76 3.89 -0.54
N ASP A 148 7.33 3.35 0.54
CA ASP A 148 7.80 1.96 0.60
C ASP A 148 6.67 0.97 0.23
N PHE A 149 5.46 1.18 0.78
CA PHE A 149 4.28 0.39 0.43
C PHE A 149 3.93 0.47 -1.05
N THR A 150 4.02 1.65 -1.66
CA THR A 150 3.73 1.85 -3.08
C THR A 150 4.77 1.17 -3.98
N GLU A 151 6.03 1.12 -3.54
CA GLU A 151 7.10 0.38 -4.21
C GLU A 151 6.86 -1.14 -4.15
N ASP A 152 6.55 -1.64 -2.94
CA ASP A 152 6.33 -3.06 -2.66
C ASP A 152 5.05 -3.60 -3.32
N MET A 153 3.92 -2.90 -3.13
CA MET A 153 2.57 -3.37 -3.48
C MET A 153 2.04 -2.79 -4.78
N GLY A 154 2.71 -1.77 -5.34
CA GLY A 154 2.23 -0.95 -6.43
C GLY A 154 1.30 0.18 -5.96
N LYS A 155 0.92 1.05 -6.89
CA LYS A 155 0.11 2.24 -6.58
C LYS A 155 -1.30 1.87 -6.14
N HIS A 156 -1.59 2.17 -4.89
CA HIS A 156 -2.92 2.13 -4.27
C HIS A 156 -3.35 3.54 -3.90
N THR A 157 -4.61 3.92 -4.12
CA THR A 157 -5.08 5.26 -3.76
C THR A 157 -5.49 5.28 -2.30
N ILE A 158 -4.81 6.10 -1.49
CA ILE A 158 -5.12 6.37 -0.08
C ILE A 158 -5.17 7.90 0.13
N SER A 159 -6.05 8.36 1.02
CA SER A 159 -6.12 9.77 1.42
C SER A 159 -5.90 9.94 2.92
N PHE A 160 -4.66 10.23 3.31
CA PHE A 160 -4.33 10.53 4.72
C PHE A 160 -5.01 11.81 5.21
N LYS A 161 -5.19 12.80 4.34
CA LYS A 161 -5.90 14.04 4.67
C LYS A 161 -7.32 13.77 5.15
N ARG A 162 -8.06 12.90 4.45
CA ARG A 162 -9.45 12.58 4.82
C ARG A 162 -9.53 11.82 6.15
N LEU A 163 -8.68 10.82 6.34
CA LEU A 163 -8.60 10.10 7.62
C LEU A 163 -8.32 11.08 8.76
N ARG A 164 -7.37 12.00 8.56
CA ARG A 164 -6.98 12.99 9.57
C ARG A 164 -8.14 13.91 9.93
N GLN A 165 -8.83 14.45 8.92
CA GLN A 165 -9.99 15.32 9.12
C GLN A 165 -11.10 14.61 9.89
N TYR A 166 -11.37 13.35 9.55
CA TYR A 166 -12.37 12.55 10.26
C TYR A 166 -11.98 12.34 11.73
N GLN A 167 -10.75 11.91 11.97
CA GLN A 167 -10.24 11.67 13.33
C GLN A 167 -10.32 12.95 14.19
N GLN A 168 -9.94 14.10 13.64
CA GLN A 168 -10.04 15.40 14.34
C GLN A 168 -11.47 15.78 14.72
N VAL A 169 -12.45 15.50 13.86
CA VAL A 169 -13.87 15.76 14.14
C VAL A 169 -14.39 14.83 15.23
N VAL A 170 -14.03 13.54 15.18
CA VAL A 170 -14.42 12.56 16.21
C VAL A 170 -13.82 12.93 17.57
N GLU A 171 -12.54 13.28 17.62
CA GLU A 171 -11.85 13.71 18.84
C GLU A 171 -12.46 15.01 19.41
N ALA A 172 -12.76 16.00 18.57
CA ALA A 172 -13.39 17.25 19.01
C ALA A 172 -14.80 17.03 19.58
N ASN A 173 -15.59 16.15 18.97
CA ASN A 173 -16.93 15.80 19.45
C ASN A 173 -16.89 15.01 20.76
N ALA A 174 -15.87 14.19 20.99
CA ALA A 174 -15.70 13.44 22.23
C ALA A 174 -15.21 14.31 23.41
N ALA A 175 -14.57 15.44 23.12
CA ALA A 175 -14.06 16.39 24.12
C ALA A 175 -15.04 17.52 24.46
N SER A 176 -16.22 17.55 23.83
CA SER A 176 -17.30 18.54 24.06
C SER A 176 -18.34 18.00 25.03
#